data_AF-A0A1H7JFE9-F1
#
_entry.id   AF-A0A1H7JFE9-F1
#
_cell.length_a   1.000
_cell.length_b   1.000
_cell.length_c   1.000
_cell.angle_alpha   90.00
_cell.angle_beta   90.00
_cell.angle_gamma   90.00
#
_symmetry.space_group_name_H-M   'P 1'
#
loop_
_entity.id
_entity.type
_entity.pdbx_description
1 polymer ?
#
loop_
_entity_poly.entity_id
_entity_poly.type
_entity_poly.pdbx_seq_one_letter_code
_entity_poly.pdbx_strand_id
1 'polypeptide(L)'
;MIRHFGRLTLKKLDLMDGHEFEYACANILKANGFKDIEVTKGSGDFGVDIIAVKKHRRYAVQCKRYDKKLNNSAVQEVIGGLAYYGCEVGAVMTNSYFTAAARKLAEVNNVELWDRDKLETMLRKRGIKDASRKTDDMSDIPPETYCAQTVEEFFAEQGIAVETAATEFLEDSCELLIEIVPETGVRISDIRNLTQKLANHGGWEYVTCVFPSHTPGTVGLEIPLEMDNSDKE
;
A
#
# COMPACT_ATOMS: atom_id res chain seq x y z
N MET A 1 16.67 7.36 -6.65
CA MET A 1 15.73 7.21 -5.53
C MET A 1 14.35 7.00 -6.16
N ILE A 2 13.99 5.75 -6.43
CA ILE A 2 12.76 5.36 -7.13
C ILE A 2 11.96 4.56 -6.11
N ARG A 3 10.73 5.00 -5.82
CA ARG A 3 9.88 4.46 -4.75
C ARG A 3 8.84 3.53 -5.37
N HIS A 4 9.04 2.22 -5.25
CA HIS A 4 8.00 1.23 -5.51
C HIS A 4 7.30 0.84 -4.21
N PHE A 5 6.01 1.18 -4.12
CA PHE A 5 5.15 0.72 -3.03
C PHE A 5 4.66 -0.70 -3.33
N GLY A 6 5.56 -1.68 -3.25
CA GLY A 6 5.15 -3.06 -2.98
C GLY A 6 4.23 -3.09 -1.75
N ARG A 7 3.34 -4.09 -1.64
CA ARG A 7 2.30 -4.18 -0.59
C ARG A 7 2.81 -3.64 0.75
N LEU A 8 2.29 -2.47 1.14
CA LEU A 8 2.71 -1.78 2.36
C LEU A 8 2.49 -2.70 3.58
N THR A 9 3.57 -3.03 4.27
CA THR A 9 3.53 -3.82 5.52
C THR A 9 4.00 -2.97 6.69
N LEU A 10 3.66 -3.38 7.92
CA LEU A 10 4.18 -2.71 9.12
C LEU A 10 5.71 -2.73 9.16
N LYS A 11 6.35 -3.83 8.72
CA LYS A 11 7.81 -3.93 8.65
C LYS A 11 8.40 -2.88 7.69
N LYS A 12 7.79 -2.69 6.51
CA LYS A 12 8.21 -1.64 5.56
C LYS A 12 8.06 -0.24 6.17
N LEU A 13 6.96 0.01 6.89
CA LEU A 13 6.76 1.29 7.60
C LEU A 13 7.82 1.57 8.67
N ASP A 14 8.31 0.54 9.34
CA ASP A 14 9.33 0.69 10.39
C ASP A 14 10.71 1.11 9.82
N LEU A 15 10.98 0.76 8.56
CA LEU A 15 12.25 1.05 7.88
C LEU A 15 12.28 2.41 7.18
N MET A 16 11.13 3.10 7.09
CA MET A 16 10.99 4.38 6.39
C MET A 16 11.56 5.55 7.19
N ASP A 17 12.09 6.53 6.48
CA ASP A 17 12.33 7.84 7.07
C ASP A 17 11.00 8.57 7.40
N GLY A 18 11.09 9.74 8.05
CA GLY A 18 9.90 10.50 8.45
C GLY A 18 9.03 10.92 7.27
N HIS A 19 9.64 11.42 6.20
CA HIS A 19 8.92 11.88 5.01
C HIS A 19 8.33 10.72 4.23
N GLU A 20 9.08 9.63 4.06
CA GLU A 20 8.58 8.38 3.47
C GLU A 20 7.35 7.87 4.19
N PHE A 21 7.38 7.90 5.53
CA PHE A 21 6.27 7.51 6.37
C PHE A 21 5.05 8.41 6.17
N GLU A 22 5.22 9.73 6.01
CA GLU A 22 4.11 10.67 5.70
C GLU A 22 3.42 10.31 4.37
N TYR A 23 4.19 10.06 3.31
CA TYR A 23 3.63 9.64 2.02
C TYR A 23 2.94 8.27 2.10
N ALA A 24 3.53 7.32 2.82
CA ALA A 24 2.92 6.02 3.07
C ALA A 24 1.58 6.14 3.82
N CYS A 25 1.55 7.01 4.83
CA CYS A 25 0.38 7.36 5.61
C CYS A 25 -0.73 7.94 4.72
N ALA A 26 -0.40 8.87 3.82
CA ALA A 26 -1.34 9.41 2.85
C ALA A 26 -1.97 8.32 1.97
N ASN A 27 -1.15 7.36 1.50
CA ASN A 27 -1.62 6.22 0.72
C ASN A 27 -2.54 5.29 1.54
N ILE A 28 -2.22 5.04 2.80
CA ILE A 28 -3.07 4.26 3.73
C ILE A 28 -4.42 4.94 3.92
N LEU A 29 -4.45 6.26 4.12
CA LEU A 29 -5.69 7.03 4.24
C LEU A 29 -6.53 6.95 2.97
N LYS A 30 -5.90 7.13 1.80
CA LYS A 30 -6.56 6.99 0.49
C LYS A 30 -7.23 5.64 0.35
N ALA A 31 -6.50 4.56 0.65
CA ALA A 31 -7.02 3.19 0.62
C ALA A 31 -8.17 2.97 1.63
N ASN A 32 -8.20 3.73 2.74
CA ASN A 32 -9.23 3.66 3.76
C ASN A 32 -10.40 4.64 3.54
N GLY A 33 -10.58 5.11 2.31
CA GLY A 33 -11.73 5.90 1.87
C GLY A 33 -11.69 7.37 2.28
N PHE A 34 -10.51 7.89 2.63
CA PHE A 34 -10.30 9.33 2.69
C PHE A 34 -10.13 9.90 1.27
N LYS A 35 -10.52 11.16 1.09
CA LYS A 35 -10.47 11.92 -0.17
C LYS A 35 -9.73 13.24 0.06
N ASP A 36 -9.44 13.96 -1.02
CA ASP A 36 -8.81 15.29 -0.99
C ASP A 36 -7.56 15.31 -0.08
N ILE A 37 -6.68 14.35 -0.32
CA ILE A 37 -5.49 14.11 0.51
C ILE A 37 -4.35 15.00 0.01
N GLU A 38 -3.81 15.80 0.92
CA GLU A 38 -2.69 16.71 0.70
C GLU A 38 -1.63 16.46 1.77
N VAL A 39 -0.40 16.12 1.36
CA VAL A 39 0.76 16.11 2.26
C VAL A 39 1.31 17.54 2.33
N THR A 40 1.45 18.08 3.53
CA THR A 40 1.90 19.45 3.75
C THR A 40 3.43 19.57 3.55
N LYS A 41 3.94 20.80 3.55
CA LYS A 41 5.39 21.04 3.40
C LYS A 41 6.06 20.78 4.75
N GLY A 42 7.11 19.95 4.79
CA GLY A 42 7.78 19.55 6.03
C GLY A 42 8.51 20.64 6.85
N SER A 43 8.31 21.93 6.57
CA SER A 43 8.75 23.03 7.43
C SER A 43 7.67 24.09 7.50
N GLY A 44 7.35 24.54 8.73
CA GLY A 44 6.28 25.50 8.99
C GLY A 44 4.88 24.91 8.79
N ASP A 45 4.72 23.60 8.96
CA ASP A 45 3.46 22.89 8.82
C ASP A 45 2.52 23.01 10.02
N PHE A 46 2.95 23.67 11.10
CA PHE A 46 2.20 23.81 12.34
C PHE A 46 1.78 22.47 12.97
N GLY A 47 2.55 21.40 12.75
CA GLY A 47 2.27 20.09 13.35
C GLY A 47 1.18 19.29 12.64
N VAL A 48 1.03 19.47 11.33
CA VAL A 48 0.10 18.71 10.48
C VAL A 48 0.81 18.29 9.22
N ASP A 49 1.02 16.99 9.05
CA ASP A 49 1.74 16.46 7.88
C ASP A 49 0.77 16.13 6.73
N ILE A 50 -0.49 15.84 7.03
CA ILE A 50 -1.50 15.48 6.02
C ILE A 50 -2.84 16.14 6.34
N ILE A 51 -3.46 16.69 5.30
CA ILE A 51 -4.86 17.11 5.31
C ILE A 51 -5.66 16.09 4.48
N ALA A 52 -6.82 15.66 5.00
CA ALA A 52 -7.68 14.72 4.28
C ALA A 52 -9.15 14.94 4.62
N VAL A 53 -10.06 14.45 3.78
CA VAL A 53 -11.51 14.54 3.99
C VAL A 53 -12.13 13.15 4.08
N LYS A 54 -12.98 12.94 5.09
CA LYS A 54 -13.77 11.70 5.20
C LYS A 54 -15.11 11.97 5.85
N LYS A 55 -16.18 11.42 5.24
CA LYS A 55 -17.57 11.62 5.70
C LYS A 55 -17.90 13.11 5.93
N HIS A 56 -17.49 13.97 5.00
CA HIS A 56 -17.67 15.43 5.04
C HIS A 56 -16.95 16.17 6.17
N ARG A 57 -16.02 15.52 6.88
CA ARG A 57 -15.18 16.16 7.90
C ARG A 57 -13.76 16.33 7.40
N ARG A 58 -13.17 17.49 7.65
CA ARG A 58 -11.76 17.78 7.31
C ARG A 58 -10.84 17.37 8.47
N TYR A 59 -9.85 16.56 8.17
CA TYR A 59 -8.87 16.00 9.10
C TYR A 59 -7.53 16.71 8.95
N ALA A 60 -6.91 17.02 10.08
CA ALA A 60 -5.49 17.34 10.19
C ALA A 60 -4.80 16.13 10.84
N VAL A 61 -3.82 15.56 10.16
CA VAL A 61 -3.14 14.33 10.58
C VAL A 61 -1.66 14.61 10.77
N GLN A 62 -1.15 14.33 11.97
CA GLN A 62 0.28 14.27 12.25
C GLN A 62 0.75 12.81 12.15
N CYS A 63 1.76 12.56 11.35
CA CYS A 63 2.46 11.30 11.20
C CYS A 63 3.74 11.30 12.05
N LYS A 64 4.01 10.22 12.75
CA LYS A 64 5.21 10.08 13.59
C LYS A 64 5.72 8.64 13.51
N ARG A 65 6.88 8.45 12.88
CA ARG A 65 7.61 7.18 12.87
C ARG A 65 8.62 7.17 14.01
N TYR A 66 8.50 6.26 14.98
CA TYR A 66 9.33 6.19 16.20
C TYR A 66 9.46 4.74 16.72
N ASP A 67 10.58 4.44 17.36
CA ASP A 67 10.81 3.13 18.01
C ASP A 67 10.20 3.04 19.42
N LYS A 68 9.78 4.19 19.97
CA LYS A 68 9.26 4.31 21.33
C LYS A 68 7.85 4.86 21.32
N LYS A 69 7.14 4.65 22.44
CA LYS A 69 5.79 5.17 22.62
C LYS A 69 5.78 6.70 22.57
N LEU A 70 4.77 7.26 21.90
CA LEU A 70 4.58 8.69 21.76
C LEU A 70 4.07 9.32 23.06
N ASN A 71 4.64 10.47 23.39
CA ASN A 71 4.22 11.32 24.51
C ASN A 71 3.17 12.34 24.03
N ASN A 72 2.87 13.33 24.87
CA ASN A 72 1.85 14.34 24.59
C ASN A 72 2.18 15.27 23.42
N SER A 73 3.45 15.41 23.02
CA SER A 73 3.90 16.41 22.04
C SER A 73 3.16 16.28 20.72
N ALA A 74 3.10 15.07 20.16
CA ALA A 74 2.42 14.83 18.88
C ALA A 74 0.92 15.19 18.91
N VAL A 75 0.27 15.01 20.06
CA VAL A 75 -1.14 15.39 20.24
C VAL A 75 -1.28 16.91 20.35
N GLN A 76 -0.37 17.58 21.06
CA GLN A 76 -0.37 19.04 21.19
C GLN A 76 -0.08 19.74 19.86
N GLU A 77 0.84 19.19 19.08
CA GLU A 77 1.19 19.65 17.72
C GLU A 77 -0.05 19.67 16.81
N VAL A 78 -0.75 18.53 16.67
CA VAL A 78 -1.92 18.46 15.79
C VAL A 78 -3.06 19.36 16.27
N ILE A 79 -3.25 19.53 17.59
CA ILE A 79 -4.24 20.47 18.15
C ILE A 79 -3.93 21.90 17.70
N GLY A 80 -2.65 22.31 17.72
CA GLY A 80 -2.23 23.63 17.25
C GLY A 80 -2.53 23.86 15.77
N GLY A 81 -2.34 22.83 14.95
CA GLY A 81 -2.57 22.91 13.50
C GLY A 81 -4.04 22.88 13.08
N LEU A 82 -4.97 22.38 13.90
CA LEU A 82 -6.40 22.30 13.55
C LEU A 82 -6.98 23.64 13.11
N ALA A 83 -6.75 24.68 13.92
CA ALA A 83 -7.28 26.01 13.66
C ALA A 83 -6.62 26.65 12.42
N TYR A 84 -5.32 26.41 12.24
CA TYR A 84 -4.57 26.96 11.10
C TYR A 84 -5.10 26.45 9.76
N TYR A 85 -5.40 25.15 9.65
CA TYR A 85 -5.91 24.53 8.42
C TYR A 85 -7.43 24.48 8.32
N GLY A 86 -8.16 24.98 9.33
CA GLY A 86 -9.63 24.93 9.35
C GLY A 86 -10.16 23.49 9.39
N CYS A 87 -9.47 22.59 10.08
CA CYS A 87 -9.84 21.18 10.22
C CYS A 87 -10.72 20.94 11.45
N GLU A 88 -11.64 20.00 11.34
CA GLU A 88 -12.60 19.65 12.40
C GLU A 88 -12.11 18.50 13.29
N VAL A 89 -11.19 17.68 12.78
CA VAL A 89 -10.69 16.47 13.45
C VAL A 89 -9.18 16.44 13.41
N GLY A 90 -8.57 16.29 14.58
CA GLY A 90 -7.15 15.98 14.70
C GLY A 90 -6.95 14.48 14.71
N ALA A 91 -5.91 13.99 14.07
CA ALA A 91 -5.47 12.60 14.22
C ALA A 91 -3.95 12.52 14.33
N VAL A 92 -3.47 11.54 15.10
CA VAL A 92 -2.05 11.20 15.14
C VAL A 92 -1.88 9.77 14.66
N MET A 93 -1.06 9.57 13.63
CA MET A 93 -0.76 8.28 13.03
C MET A 93 0.70 7.88 13.29
N THR A 94 0.92 6.66 13.77
CA THR A 94 2.27 6.20 14.14
C THR A 94 2.44 4.71 13.96
N ASN A 95 3.65 4.28 13.61
CA ASN A 95 4.05 2.87 13.59
C ASN A 95 4.22 2.28 15.00
N SER A 96 4.17 3.11 16.04
CA SER A 96 4.34 2.73 17.45
C SER A 96 3.00 2.82 18.21
N TYR A 97 3.08 3.01 19.52
CA TYR A 97 1.93 3.15 20.41
C TYR A 97 1.99 4.46 21.20
N PHE A 98 0.88 4.80 21.86
CA PHE A 98 0.79 5.99 22.69
C PHE A 98 1.01 5.67 24.18
N THR A 99 1.57 6.63 24.91
CA THR A 99 1.57 6.61 26.38
C THR A 99 0.16 6.80 26.93
N ALA A 100 -0.07 6.41 28.19
CA ALA A 100 -1.38 6.60 28.84
C ALA A 100 -1.74 8.09 28.96
N ALA A 101 -0.75 8.96 29.21
CA ALA A 101 -0.94 10.40 29.24
C ALA A 101 -1.37 10.95 27.88
N ALA A 102 -0.73 10.51 26.79
CA ALA A 102 -1.07 10.93 25.43
C ALA A 102 -2.49 10.50 25.04
N ARG A 103 -2.89 9.27 25.39
CA ARG A 103 -4.27 8.79 25.19
C ARG A 103 -5.29 9.68 25.90
N LYS A 104 -5.05 10.00 27.18
CA LYS A 104 -5.94 10.86 27.96
C LYS A 104 -6.03 12.28 27.38
N LEU A 105 -4.91 12.83 26.90
CA LEU A 105 -4.90 14.15 26.28
C LEU A 105 -5.65 14.16 24.94
N ALA A 106 -5.51 13.10 24.14
CA ALA A 106 -6.20 12.97 22.87
C ALA A 106 -7.71 12.86 23.07
N GLU A 107 -8.15 12.06 24.06
CA GLU A 107 -9.56 11.90 24.42
C GLU A 107 -10.24 13.23 24.75
N VAL A 108 -9.65 14.04 25.63
CA VAL A 108 -10.26 15.33 26.04
C VAL A 108 -10.28 16.38 24.92
N ASN A 109 -9.43 16.24 23.89
CA ASN A 109 -9.38 17.12 22.73
C ASN A 109 -10.04 16.52 21.48
N ASN A 110 -10.68 15.35 21.60
CA ASN A 110 -11.31 14.64 20.48
C ASN A 110 -10.34 14.38 19.30
N VAL A 111 -9.08 14.07 19.62
CA VAL A 111 -8.04 13.68 18.65
C VAL A 111 -8.06 12.16 18.47
N GLU A 112 -8.13 11.70 17.23
CA GLU A 112 -8.05 10.28 16.91
C GLU A 112 -6.62 9.77 17.01
N LEU A 113 -6.43 8.59 17.62
CA LEU A 113 -5.14 7.93 17.72
C LEU A 113 -5.13 6.69 16.84
N TRP A 114 -4.23 6.68 15.86
CA TRP A 114 -4.03 5.56 14.93
C TRP A 114 -2.63 4.98 15.16
N ASP A 115 -2.54 4.08 16.14
CA ASP A 115 -1.33 3.35 16.50
C ASP A 115 -1.07 2.16 15.56
N ARG A 116 -0.05 1.38 15.90
CA ARG A 116 0.39 0.21 15.13
C ARG A 116 -0.74 -0.77 14.80
N ASP A 117 -1.55 -1.16 15.78
CA ASP A 117 -2.65 -2.12 15.59
C ASP A 117 -3.72 -1.54 14.65
N LYS A 118 -3.97 -0.23 14.78
CA LYS A 118 -4.89 0.48 13.90
C LYS A 118 -4.35 0.54 12.47
N LEU A 119 -3.07 0.83 12.29
CA LEU A 119 -2.40 0.80 11.00
C LEU A 119 -2.46 -0.58 10.36
N GLU A 120 -2.21 -1.64 11.14
CA GLU A 120 -2.35 -3.02 10.66
C GLU A 120 -3.75 -3.28 10.13
N THR A 121 -4.77 -2.87 10.90
CA THR A 121 -6.17 -2.99 10.49
C THR A 121 -6.46 -2.20 9.22
N MET A 122 -5.92 -0.99 9.09
CA MET A 122 -6.07 -0.15 7.89
C MET A 122 -5.38 -0.76 6.66
N LEU A 123 -4.25 -1.43 6.84
CA LEU A 123 -3.54 -2.16 5.79
C LEU A 123 -4.30 -3.43 5.38
N ARG A 124 -4.88 -4.16 6.34
CA ARG A 124 -5.71 -5.35 6.10
C ARG A 124 -7.04 -5.04 5.42
N LYS A 125 -7.63 -3.86 5.67
CA LYS A 125 -8.90 -3.41 5.06
C LYS A 125 -8.87 -3.33 3.53
N ARG A 126 -7.69 -3.40 2.92
CA ARG A 126 -7.53 -3.65 1.47
C ARG A 126 -8.19 -4.96 1.00
N GLY A 127 -8.47 -5.90 1.92
CA GLY A 127 -9.12 -7.19 1.64
C GLY A 127 -10.56 -7.36 2.15
N ILE A 128 -11.30 -6.30 2.50
CA ILE A 128 -12.68 -6.43 3.04
C ILE A 128 -13.69 -5.58 2.24
N LYS A 129 -13.49 -5.42 0.93
CA LYS A 129 -14.59 -5.00 0.05
C LYS A 129 -14.97 -5.97 -1.06
N ASP A 130 -14.24 -7.08 -1.21
CA ASP A 130 -14.64 -8.15 -2.11
C ASP A 130 -14.57 -9.50 -1.39
N ALA A 131 -15.78 -9.97 -1.05
CA ALA A 131 -16.21 -11.32 -0.72
C ALA A 131 -15.18 -12.35 -0.20
N SER A 132 -15.32 -12.74 1.07
CA SER A 132 -15.33 -14.13 1.54
C SER A 132 -14.42 -15.14 0.81
N ARG A 133 -13.14 -15.25 1.19
CA ARG A 133 -12.35 -16.48 0.97
C ARG A 133 -11.43 -16.74 2.16
N LYS A 134 -11.26 -18.03 2.44
CA LYS A 134 -10.78 -18.65 3.68
C LYS A 134 -9.37 -18.19 4.05
N THR A 135 -9.15 -18.00 5.35
CA THR A 135 -7.83 -17.83 5.94
C THR A 135 -7.14 -19.20 6.01
N ASP A 136 -6.16 -19.43 5.14
CA ASP A 136 -5.07 -20.35 5.42
C ASP A 136 -3.78 -19.51 5.52
N ASP A 137 -2.91 -19.93 6.42
CA ASP A 137 -1.70 -19.25 6.92
C ASP A 137 -0.79 -18.74 5.77
N MET A 138 -0.53 -17.43 5.73
CA MET A 138 0.06 -16.72 4.57
C MET A 138 1.52 -16.26 4.84
N SER A 139 2.30 -17.07 5.56
CA SER A 139 3.74 -16.81 5.77
C SER A 139 4.66 -17.54 4.79
N ASP A 140 4.16 -18.55 4.07
CA ASP A 140 5.01 -19.50 3.31
C ASP A 140 4.66 -19.63 1.82
N ILE A 141 3.85 -18.71 1.26
CA ILE A 141 3.50 -18.76 -0.16
C ILE A 141 4.64 -18.13 -0.98
N PRO A 142 5.26 -18.87 -1.92
CA PRO A 142 6.33 -18.33 -2.74
C PRO A 142 5.87 -17.09 -3.53
N PRO A 143 6.72 -16.06 -3.71
CA PRO A 143 6.36 -14.81 -4.41
C PRO A 143 5.72 -15.04 -5.78
N GLU A 144 6.18 -16.05 -6.52
CA GLU A 144 5.65 -16.45 -7.82
C GLU A 144 4.20 -16.92 -7.75
N THR A 145 3.81 -17.61 -6.68
CA THR A 145 2.44 -18.10 -6.48
C THR A 145 1.49 -16.93 -6.21
N TYR A 146 1.93 -15.96 -5.40
CA TYR A 146 1.14 -14.76 -5.13
C TYR A 146 0.95 -13.91 -6.40
N CYS A 147 2.02 -13.75 -7.20
CA CYS A 147 1.93 -12.97 -8.43
C CYS A 147 1.02 -13.64 -9.46
N ALA A 148 1.12 -14.97 -9.63
CA ALA A 148 0.23 -15.73 -10.50
C ALA A 148 -1.25 -15.58 -10.12
N GLN A 149 -1.57 -15.75 -8.83
CA GLN A 149 -2.94 -15.57 -8.32
C GLN A 149 -3.45 -14.14 -8.57
N THR A 150 -2.61 -13.14 -8.32
CA THR A 150 -2.97 -11.73 -8.53
C THR A 150 -3.26 -11.44 -10.02
N VAL A 151 -2.49 -12.04 -10.93
CA VAL A 151 -2.71 -11.90 -12.39
C VAL A 151 -4.04 -12.51 -12.80
N GLU A 152 -4.31 -13.76 -12.40
CA GLU A 152 -5.56 -14.46 -12.73
C GLU A 152 -6.79 -13.73 -12.17
N GLU A 153 -6.73 -13.29 -10.91
CA GLU A 153 -7.79 -12.52 -10.26
C GLU A 153 -8.07 -11.20 -11.01
N PHE A 154 -7.03 -10.44 -11.33
CA PHE A 154 -7.18 -9.19 -12.07
C PHE A 154 -7.86 -9.39 -13.42
N PHE A 155 -7.42 -10.37 -14.21
CA PHE A 155 -8.01 -10.60 -15.53
C PHE A 155 -9.45 -11.09 -15.43
N ALA A 156 -9.76 -11.94 -14.45
CA ALA A 156 -11.14 -12.35 -14.16
C ALA A 156 -12.04 -11.15 -13.84
N GLU A 157 -11.57 -10.16 -13.07
CA GLU A 157 -12.29 -8.91 -12.81
C GLU A 157 -12.53 -8.07 -14.08
N GLN A 158 -11.64 -8.16 -15.06
CA GLN A 158 -11.82 -7.51 -16.37
C GLN A 158 -12.68 -8.34 -17.34
N GLY A 159 -13.20 -9.50 -16.92
CA GLY A 159 -13.98 -10.41 -17.75
C GLY A 159 -13.12 -11.19 -18.77
N ILE A 160 -11.82 -11.34 -18.50
CA ILE A 160 -10.87 -12.07 -19.34
C ILE A 160 -10.43 -13.31 -18.55
N ALA A 161 -10.78 -14.50 -19.06
CA ALA A 161 -10.28 -15.74 -18.47
C ALA A 161 -8.85 -16.00 -18.95
N VAL A 162 -7.94 -16.18 -17.99
CA VAL A 162 -6.55 -16.57 -18.21
C VAL A 162 -6.18 -17.64 -17.19
N GLU A 163 -5.26 -18.53 -17.56
CA GLU A 163 -4.66 -19.51 -16.66
C GLU A 163 -3.14 -19.36 -16.67
N THR A 164 -2.49 -19.46 -15.52
CA THR A 164 -1.02 -19.47 -15.46
C THR A 164 -0.49 -20.82 -15.90
N ALA A 165 0.30 -20.84 -16.98
CA ALA A 165 0.96 -22.05 -17.49
C ALA A 165 2.33 -22.29 -16.85
N ALA A 166 3.09 -21.22 -16.61
CA ALA A 166 4.43 -21.31 -16.03
C ALA A 166 4.85 -19.99 -15.35
N THR A 167 5.83 -20.09 -14.46
CA THR A 167 6.51 -18.95 -13.84
C THR A 167 8.01 -19.21 -13.85
N GLU A 168 8.80 -18.21 -14.22
CA GLU A 168 10.27 -18.27 -14.28
C GLU A 168 10.86 -17.02 -13.65
N PHE A 169 11.84 -17.17 -12.76
CA PHE A 169 12.58 -16.04 -12.20
C PHE A 169 13.80 -15.73 -13.08
N LEU A 170 13.82 -14.52 -13.63
CA LEU A 170 14.90 -13.99 -14.46
C LEU A 170 15.93 -13.32 -13.55
N GLU A 171 16.94 -14.09 -13.11
CA GLU A 171 17.96 -13.62 -12.16
C GLU A 171 18.71 -12.36 -12.63
N ASP A 172 19.00 -12.28 -13.94
CA ASP A 172 19.76 -11.17 -14.52
C ASP A 172 19.02 -9.81 -14.45
N SER A 173 17.68 -9.83 -14.53
CA SER A 173 16.84 -8.63 -14.48
C SER A 173 16.04 -8.47 -13.18
N CYS A 174 16.10 -9.44 -12.28
CA CYS A 174 15.29 -9.51 -11.05
C CYS A 174 13.78 -9.43 -11.34
N GLU A 175 13.35 -10.06 -12.43
CA GLU A 175 11.96 -10.11 -12.86
C GLU A 175 11.40 -11.52 -12.74
N LEU A 176 10.10 -11.61 -12.46
CA LEU A 176 9.33 -12.82 -12.62
C LEU A 176 8.63 -12.76 -13.97
N LEU A 177 8.92 -13.73 -14.83
CA LEU A 177 8.15 -14.01 -16.03
C LEU A 177 6.98 -14.93 -15.65
N ILE A 178 5.76 -14.46 -15.89
CA ILE A 178 4.54 -15.27 -15.77
C ILE A 178 4.01 -15.53 -17.17
N GLU A 179 3.86 -16.80 -17.53
CA GLU A 179 3.25 -17.20 -18.79
C GLU A 179 1.78 -17.52 -18.58
N ILE A 180 0.91 -16.74 -19.20
CA ILE A 180 -0.54 -16.95 -19.15
C ILE A 180 -1.08 -17.53 -20.46
N VAL A 181 -2.07 -18.40 -20.35
CA VAL A 181 -2.87 -18.94 -21.46
C VAL A 181 -4.23 -18.23 -21.41
N PRO A 182 -4.49 -17.26 -22.28
CA PRO A 182 -5.79 -16.64 -22.35
C PRO A 182 -6.81 -17.55 -23.05
N GLU A 183 -8.09 -17.46 -22.66
CA GLU A 183 -9.16 -18.22 -23.30
C GLU A 183 -9.30 -17.86 -24.80
N THR A 184 -9.86 -18.79 -25.57
CA THR A 184 -10.03 -18.64 -27.02
C THR A 184 -10.82 -17.37 -27.36
N GLY A 185 -10.22 -16.49 -28.16
CA GLY A 185 -10.86 -15.24 -28.62
C GLY A 185 -10.36 -13.97 -27.94
N VAL A 186 -9.59 -14.08 -26.86
CA VAL A 186 -8.91 -12.94 -26.24
C VAL A 186 -7.76 -12.50 -27.14
N ARG A 187 -7.69 -11.20 -27.48
CA ARG A 187 -6.57 -10.68 -28.26
C ARG A 187 -5.41 -10.32 -27.35
N ILE A 188 -4.21 -10.59 -27.83
CA ILE A 188 -2.95 -10.13 -27.21
C ILE A 188 -2.97 -8.62 -26.93
N SER A 189 -3.57 -7.83 -27.83
CA SER A 189 -3.72 -6.38 -27.64
C SER A 189 -4.54 -6.01 -26.41
N ASP A 190 -5.53 -6.82 -26.05
CA ASP A 190 -6.44 -6.54 -24.94
C ASP A 190 -5.71 -6.73 -23.61
N ILE A 191 -4.88 -7.79 -23.53
CA ILE A 191 -3.97 -8.04 -22.41
C ILE A 191 -2.95 -6.90 -22.28
N ARG A 192 -2.28 -6.56 -23.39
CA ARG A 192 -1.28 -5.48 -23.41
C ARG A 192 -1.84 -4.12 -22.97
N ASN A 193 -3.08 -3.80 -23.34
CA ASN A 193 -3.73 -2.54 -22.96
C ASN A 193 -4.08 -2.46 -21.47
N LEU A 194 -4.06 -3.60 -20.76
CA LEU A 194 -4.39 -3.68 -19.34
C LEU A 194 -3.15 -3.73 -18.43
N THR A 195 -1.94 -3.84 -18.97
CA THR A 195 -0.73 -4.04 -18.16
C THR A 195 -0.49 -2.94 -17.12
N GLN A 196 -0.77 -1.68 -17.46
CA GLN A 196 -0.65 -0.58 -16.48
C GLN A 196 -1.66 -0.71 -15.35
N LYS A 197 -2.89 -1.16 -15.65
CA LYS A 197 -3.91 -1.41 -14.62
C LYS A 197 -3.55 -2.62 -13.77
N LEU A 198 -2.99 -3.65 -14.39
CA LEU A 198 -2.48 -4.83 -13.71
C LEU A 198 -1.33 -4.50 -12.77
N ALA A 199 -0.36 -3.69 -13.22
CA ALA A 199 0.73 -3.16 -12.38
C ALA A 199 0.18 -2.42 -11.15
N ASN A 200 -0.80 -1.53 -11.35
CA ASN A 200 -1.44 -0.82 -10.24
C ASN A 200 -2.22 -1.75 -9.30
N HIS A 201 -2.85 -2.80 -9.83
CA HIS A 201 -3.61 -3.78 -9.06
C HIS A 201 -2.67 -4.62 -8.17
N GLY A 202 -1.60 -5.19 -8.74
CA GLY A 202 -0.61 -5.97 -8.02
C GLY A 202 0.36 -5.16 -7.14
N GLY A 203 0.45 -3.84 -7.38
CA GLY A 203 1.40 -2.97 -6.68
C GLY A 203 2.83 -3.10 -7.21
N TRP A 204 2.97 -3.36 -8.51
CA TRP A 204 4.25 -3.48 -9.22
C TRP A 204 4.62 -2.19 -9.95
N GLU A 205 5.92 -2.00 -10.22
CA GLU A 205 6.42 -0.83 -10.98
C GLU A 205 5.86 -0.75 -12.37
N TYR A 206 5.97 -1.86 -13.07
CA TYR A 206 5.41 -2.07 -14.38
C TYR A 206 4.97 -3.53 -14.47
N VAL A 207 4.19 -3.80 -15.50
CA VAL A 207 4.07 -5.14 -16.06
C VAL A 207 4.35 -4.99 -17.55
N THR A 208 5.31 -5.75 -18.05
CA THR A 208 5.66 -5.73 -19.47
C THR A 208 5.10 -6.97 -20.14
N CYS A 209 4.41 -6.77 -21.26
CA CYS A 209 3.90 -7.88 -22.05
C CYS A 209 4.97 -8.32 -23.06
N VAL A 210 5.42 -9.56 -22.98
CA VAL A 210 6.48 -10.12 -23.83
C VAL A 210 5.88 -11.08 -24.86
N PHE A 211 6.22 -10.83 -26.13
CA PHE A 211 5.80 -11.65 -27.25
C PHE A 211 6.85 -11.73 -28.36
N PRO A 212 7.07 -12.92 -28.97
CA PRO A 212 6.55 -14.22 -28.52
C PRO A 212 7.05 -14.56 -27.11
N SER A 213 6.23 -15.25 -26.32
CA SER A 213 6.66 -15.81 -25.03
C SER A 213 7.57 -17.02 -25.25
N HIS A 214 8.14 -17.55 -24.17
CA HIS A 214 8.98 -18.76 -24.22
C HIS A 214 8.16 -20.00 -24.60
N THR A 215 6.88 -20.03 -24.23
CA THR A 215 5.95 -21.13 -24.54
C THR A 215 4.97 -20.79 -25.67
N PRO A 216 4.89 -21.61 -26.75
CA PRO A 216 3.92 -21.40 -27.82
C PRO A 216 2.47 -21.31 -27.32
N GLY A 217 1.76 -20.26 -27.72
CA GLY A 217 0.36 -20.06 -27.37
C GLY A 217 0.13 -19.36 -26.02
N THR A 218 1.20 -18.96 -25.31
CA THR A 218 1.10 -18.16 -24.09
C THR A 218 1.38 -16.69 -24.36
N VAL A 219 1.18 -15.89 -23.31
CA VAL A 219 1.55 -14.48 -23.22
C VAL A 219 2.51 -14.35 -22.04
N GLY A 220 3.68 -13.76 -22.27
CA GLY A 220 4.62 -13.46 -21.19
C GLY A 220 4.25 -12.15 -20.49
N LEU A 221 4.29 -12.14 -19.17
CA LEU A 221 4.19 -10.95 -18.34
C LEU A 221 5.43 -10.87 -17.45
N GLU A 222 6.31 -9.92 -17.72
CA GLU A 222 7.46 -9.62 -16.85
C GLU A 222 7.03 -8.66 -15.75
N ILE A 223 7.28 -9.09 -14.51
CA ILE A 223 6.91 -8.39 -13.29
C ILE A 223 8.17 -8.23 -12.44
N PRO A 224 8.57 -7.01 -12.07
CA PRO A 224 9.75 -6.82 -11.24
C PRO A 224 9.50 -7.37 -9.83
N LEU A 225 10.45 -8.16 -9.32
CA LEU A 225 10.47 -8.62 -7.93
C LEU A 225 11.55 -7.85 -7.16
N GLU A 226 11.17 -7.21 -6.04
CA GLU A 226 12.16 -6.68 -5.10
C GLU A 226 12.80 -7.87 -4.36
N MET A 227 14.07 -8.13 -4.62
CA MET A 227 14.87 -9.03 -3.79
C MET A 227 15.10 -8.36 -2.42
N ASP A 228 14.71 -9.03 -1.33
CA ASP A 228 15.17 -8.66 -0.01
C ASP A 228 16.70 -8.86 0.01
N ASN A 229 17.47 -7.80 0.26
CA ASN A 229 18.95 -7.89 0.32
C ASN A 229 19.43 -8.59 1.60
N SER A 230 18.65 -9.52 2.15
CA SER A 230 19.00 -10.32 3.33
C SER A 230 19.95 -11.48 3.02
N ASP A 231 20.18 -11.82 1.75
CA ASP A 231 21.01 -12.98 1.35
C ASP A 231 22.28 -12.60 0.57
N LYS A 232 22.92 -11.48 0.93
CA LYS A 232 24.30 -11.19 0.53
C LYS A 232 25.17 -10.97 1.76
N GLU A 233 25.47 -12.07 2.46
CA GLU A 233 26.71 -12.22 3.23
C GLU A 233 27.87 -12.64 2.32
#